data_AF-A0A7J6U6B7-F1
#
_entry.id   AF-A0A7J6U6B7-F1
#
_cell.length_a   1.000
_cell.length_b   1.000
_cell.length_c   1.000
_cell.angle_alpha   90.00
_cell.angle_beta   90.00
_cell.angle_gamma   90.00
#
_symmetry.space_group_name_H-M   'P 1'
#
loop_
_entity.id
_entity.type
_entity.pdbx_description
1 polymer ?
#
loop_
_entity_poly.entity_id
_entity_poly.type
_entity_poly.pdbx_seq_one_letter_code
_entity_poly.pdbx_strand_id
1 'polypeptide(L)'
;MPIPAQSTPDEPSTPNSLTSAGLRLVFIGLLASTGLLYWLARRRALRPGADDNSERKSDRSWCSLHPLQRRYLIVYFLAMLSDWLQGPYVYALYESYGFDRHQNAGLFVCGFASSMLLGTFIGSLADRCGRKRFCLLYCGLYVLSCLTKHVPSYPVLMLGRLLGGMATSLLFSVFDAWFICEAATTNQADLIPSTFGIAVALNSITAIVAGVLAQASVSIAPMQAWTPFFNVAGYCSPFDLSIISLLLTAIGIQTTWRENFGAASGTTEKSEGVGGGGTQLSLRSLQQWSRGDGQIIQYYIDDTMILIDRDCRILPPIIPYHLPIIHRILCNTPMIEPY
;
A
#
# COMPACT_ATOMS: atom_id res chain seq x y z
N MET A 1 28.61 60.65 39.58
CA MET A 1 27.37 60.66 38.78
C MET A 1 27.34 59.39 37.95
N PRO A 2 26.32 58.53 38.07
CA PRO A 2 26.20 57.34 37.23
C PRO A 2 25.67 57.72 35.84
N ILE A 3 26.19 57.04 34.83
CA ILE A 3 25.83 57.17 33.41
C ILE A 3 24.47 56.49 33.20
N PRO A 4 23.50 57.10 32.48
CA PRO A 4 22.23 56.45 32.21
C PRO A 4 22.39 55.33 31.17
N ALA A 5 21.78 54.18 31.47
CA ALA A 5 21.75 53.00 30.61
C ALA A 5 21.05 53.29 29.29
N GLN A 6 21.68 52.91 28.18
CA GLN A 6 21.08 52.89 26.85
C GLN A 6 20.02 51.78 26.79
N SER A 7 18.79 52.14 26.44
CA SER A 7 17.71 51.22 26.11
C SER A 7 18.02 50.52 24.79
N THR A 8 18.17 49.20 24.82
CA THR A 8 18.21 48.34 23.63
C THR A 8 16.85 48.35 22.92
N PRO A 9 16.77 48.47 21.59
CA PRO A 9 15.51 48.42 20.86
C PRO A 9 14.94 47.00 20.87
N ASP A 10 13.63 46.89 21.08
CA ASP A 10 12.86 45.65 21.09
C ASP A 10 13.09 44.84 19.82
N GLU A 11 13.55 43.60 20.01
CA GLU A 11 13.66 42.59 18.97
C GLU A 11 12.24 42.21 18.50
N PRO A 12 11.93 42.24 17.19
CA PRO A 12 10.60 41.93 16.71
C PRO A 12 10.31 40.45 16.97
N SER A 13 9.28 40.21 17.79
CA SER A 13 8.75 38.88 18.10
C SER A 13 8.37 38.16 16.81
N THR A 14 9.20 37.20 16.40
CA THR A 14 8.83 36.23 15.38
C THR A 14 7.54 35.55 15.85
N PRO A 15 6.43 35.61 15.09
CA PRO A 15 5.19 34.99 15.52
C PRO A 15 5.43 33.50 15.61
N ASN A 16 5.33 32.96 16.83
CA ASN A 16 5.34 31.54 17.13
C ASN A 16 4.21 30.86 16.35
N SER A 17 4.46 30.50 15.10
CA SER A 17 3.56 29.71 14.28
C SER A 17 3.44 28.34 14.93
N LEU A 18 2.23 28.04 15.42
CA LEU A 18 1.77 26.85 16.15
C LEU A 18 2.03 26.84 17.67
N THR A 19 1.18 27.57 18.40
CA THR A 19 0.95 27.29 19.82
C THR A 19 0.38 25.87 20.00
N SER A 20 0.73 25.20 21.09
CA SER A 20 0.23 23.86 21.45
C SER A 20 -1.31 23.77 21.48
N ALA A 21 -1.99 24.90 21.72
CA ALA A 21 -3.44 25.03 21.63
C ALA A 21 -3.95 24.98 20.17
N GLY A 22 -3.29 25.67 19.24
CA GLY A 22 -3.62 25.61 17.82
C GLY A 22 -3.48 24.20 17.24
N LEU A 23 -2.41 23.49 17.63
CA LEU A 23 -2.21 22.10 17.25
C LEU A 23 -3.34 21.19 17.77
N ARG A 24 -3.73 21.34 19.05
CA ARG A 24 -4.85 20.58 19.66
C ARG A 24 -6.17 20.83 18.94
N LEU A 25 -6.45 22.08 18.57
CA LEU A 25 -7.67 22.44 17.84
C LEU A 25 -7.71 21.80 16.45
N VAL A 26 -6.57 21.78 15.74
CA VAL A 26 -6.46 21.10 14.43
C VAL A 26 -6.69 19.60 14.59
N PHE A 27 -6.09 18.95 15.60
CA PHE A 27 -6.31 17.52 15.86
C PHE A 27 -7.76 17.20 16.21
N ILE A 28 -8.39 17.98 17.09
CA ILE A 28 -9.80 17.82 17.44
C ILE A 28 -10.69 18.04 16.21
N GLY A 29 -10.39 19.05 15.38
CA GLY A 29 -11.10 19.32 14.13
C GLY A 29 -10.98 18.17 13.14
N LEU A 30 -9.78 17.60 12.96
CA LEU A 30 -9.56 16.45 12.09
C LEU A 30 -10.32 15.22 12.59
N LEU A 31 -10.26 14.92 13.89
CA LEU A 31 -11.00 13.80 14.51
C LEU A 31 -12.53 13.99 14.41
N ALA A 32 -13.02 15.20 14.62
CA ALA A 32 -14.43 15.53 14.45
C ALA A 32 -14.86 15.40 12.98
N SER A 33 -14.02 15.82 12.04
CA SER A 33 -14.30 15.71 10.60
C SER A 33 -14.34 14.26 10.12
N THR A 34 -13.39 13.42 10.53
CA THR A 34 -13.39 11.99 10.19
C THR A 34 -14.52 11.25 10.90
N GLY A 35 -14.81 11.60 12.15
CA GLY A 35 -15.98 11.09 12.89
C GLY A 35 -17.30 11.47 12.21
N LEU A 36 -17.44 12.72 11.76
CA LEU A 36 -18.62 13.20 11.02
C LEU A 36 -18.74 12.50 9.66
N LEU A 37 -17.64 12.38 8.90
CA LEU A 37 -17.64 11.68 7.62
C LEU A 37 -17.98 10.19 7.79
N TYR A 38 -17.42 9.54 8.81
CA TYR A 38 -17.76 8.16 9.16
C TYR A 38 -19.24 8.03 9.54
N TRP A 39 -19.75 8.95 10.36
CA TRP A 39 -21.16 8.97 10.76
C TRP A 39 -22.09 9.23 9.58
N LEU A 40 -21.74 10.15 8.67
CA LEU A 40 -22.49 10.44 7.46
C LEU A 40 -22.46 9.24 6.49
N ALA A 41 -21.31 8.59 6.34
CA ALA A 41 -21.18 7.37 5.54
C ALA A 41 -21.99 6.22 6.16
N ARG A 42 -21.94 6.05 7.49
CA ARG A 42 -22.73 5.06 8.22
C ARG A 42 -24.23 5.35 8.13
N ARG A 43 -24.65 6.62 8.18
CA ARG A 43 -26.05 7.01 7.97
C ARG A 43 -26.55 6.74 6.55
N ARG A 44 -25.70 6.88 5.54
CA ARG A 44 -26.03 6.48 4.16
C ARG A 44 -26.11 4.97 3.98
N ALA A 45 -25.32 4.21 4.74
CA ALA A 45 -25.37 2.75 4.77
C ALA A 45 -26.58 2.22 5.58
N LEU A 46 -27.03 2.96 6.59
CA LEU A 46 -28.26 2.70 7.36
C LEU A 46 -29.50 3.17 6.59
N ARG A 47 -29.76 2.56 5.42
CA ARG A 47 -31.15 2.44 4.96
C ARG A 47 -31.89 1.56 5.98
N PRO A 48 -33.13 1.87 6.37
CA PRO A 48 -33.83 1.12 7.41
C PRO A 48 -34.03 -0.34 6.96
N GLY A 49 -33.32 -1.27 7.58
CA GLY A 49 -33.42 -2.70 7.25
C GLY A 49 -32.23 -3.61 7.61
N ALA A 50 -31.26 -3.21 8.45
CA ALA A 50 -30.13 -4.09 8.80
C ALA A 50 -29.68 -3.97 10.28
N ASP A 51 -30.30 -4.83 11.10
CA ASP A 51 -29.90 -5.51 12.33
C ASP A 51 -28.80 -4.98 13.28
N ASP A 52 -29.18 -4.99 14.57
CA ASP A 52 -28.45 -4.95 15.84
C ASP A 52 -27.32 -6.01 16.00
N ASN A 53 -27.13 -6.85 14.98
CA ASN A 53 -26.15 -7.93 14.94
C ASN A 53 -24.75 -7.48 14.45
N SER A 54 -24.58 -6.19 14.14
CA SER A 54 -23.34 -5.62 13.57
C SER A 54 -22.25 -5.35 14.62
N GLU A 55 -22.61 -4.99 15.86
CA GLU A 55 -21.63 -4.73 16.93
C GLU A 55 -21.03 -6.03 17.51
N ARG A 56 -21.78 -7.12 17.58
CA ARG A 56 -21.22 -8.46 17.91
C ARG A 56 -20.40 -9.08 16.77
N LYS A 57 -20.50 -8.57 15.54
CA LYS A 57 -19.75 -9.06 14.37
C LYS A 57 -18.34 -8.46 14.28
N SER A 58 -18.10 -7.24 14.77
CA SER A 58 -16.76 -6.63 14.70
C SER A 58 -15.76 -7.34 15.60
N ASP A 59 -16.17 -7.78 16.81
CA ASP A 59 -15.31 -8.54 17.72
C ASP A 59 -15.02 -9.98 17.24
N ARG A 60 -15.89 -10.56 16.39
CA ARG A 60 -15.63 -11.84 15.71
C ARG A 60 -14.79 -11.70 14.43
N SER A 61 -14.63 -10.48 13.90
CA SER A 61 -14.15 -10.24 12.53
C SER A 61 -12.71 -10.69 12.29
N TRP A 62 -11.82 -10.55 13.27
CA TRP A 62 -10.40 -10.90 13.17
C TRP A 62 -10.13 -12.41 13.17
N CYS A 63 -10.81 -13.14 14.05
CA CYS A 63 -10.71 -14.60 14.11
C CYS A 63 -11.45 -15.28 12.94
N SER A 64 -12.38 -14.57 12.29
CA SER A 64 -13.06 -15.03 11.08
C SER A 64 -12.32 -14.72 9.77
N LEU A 65 -11.18 -14.04 9.81
CA LEU A 65 -10.42 -13.75 8.59
C LEU A 65 -9.95 -15.03 7.93
N HIS A 66 -9.99 -15.04 6.61
CA HIS A 66 -9.44 -16.14 5.85
C HIS A 66 -7.93 -16.27 6.15
N PRO A 67 -7.37 -17.49 6.28
CA PRO A 67 -5.96 -17.69 6.65
C PRO A 67 -4.98 -16.89 5.79
N LEU A 68 -5.26 -16.74 4.49
CA LEU A 68 -4.45 -15.92 3.57
C LEU A 68 -4.44 -14.44 3.97
N GLN A 69 -5.59 -13.85 4.29
CA GLN A 69 -5.70 -12.45 4.72
C GLN A 69 -4.94 -12.23 6.03
N ARG A 70 -5.15 -13.11 7.01
CA ARG A 70 -4.48 -13.02 8.32
C ARG A 70 -2.96 -13.09 8.17
N ARG A 71 -2.47 -14.03 7.36
CA ARG A 71 -1.03 -14.21 7.06
C ARG A 71 -0.43 -12.95 6.42
N TYR A 72 -1.13 -12.36 5.45
CA TYR A 72 -0.71 -11.12 4.80
C TYR A 72 -0.71 -9.94 5.79
N LEU A 73 -1.84 -9.70 6.46
CA LEU A 73 -2.04 -8.55 7.34
C LEU A 73 -1.06 -8.53 8.52
N ILE A 74 -0.77 -9.68 9.13
CA ILE A 74 0.23 -9.75 10.23
C ILE A 74 1.60 -9.25 9.74
N VAL A 75 2.07 -9.76 8.61
CA VAL A 75 3.37 -9.37 8.04
C VAL A 75 3.34 -7.91 7.58
N TYR A 76 2.25 -7.50 6.92
CA TYR A 76 2.06 -6.13 6.46
C TYR A 76 2.08 -5.13 7.62
N PHE A 77 1.36 -5.39 8.72
CA PHE A 77 1.35 -4.48 9.87
C PHE A 77 2.68 -4.43 10.63
N LEU A 78 3.46 -5.52 10.68
CA LEU A 78 4.82 -5.49 11.22
C LEU A 78 5.74 -4.60 10.35
N ALA A 79 5.57 -4.67 9.03
CA ALA A 79 6.29 -3.80 8.10
C ALA A 79 5.86 -2.33 8.25
N MET A 80 4.56 -2.05 8.28
CA MET A 80 4.02 -0.71 8.52
C MET A 80 4.43 -0.14 9.88
N LEU A 81 4.44 -0.96 10.93
CA LEU A 81 4.91 -0.57 12.26
C LEU A 81 6.36 -0.08 12.21
N SER A 82 7.22 -0.78 11.47
CA SER A 82 8.63 -0.40 11.32
C SER A 82 8.80 0.95 10.60
N ASP A 83 7.96 1.25 9.62
CA ASP A 83 7.97 2.51 8.88
C ASP A 83 7.50 3.67 9.76
N TRP A 84 6.38 3.47 10.47
CA TRP A 84 5.81 4.48 11.35
C TRP A 84 6.66 4.78 12.59
N LEU A 85 7.41 3.81 13.11
CA LEU A 85 8.27 4.00 14.29
C LEU A 85 9.32 5.11 14.10
N GLN A 86 9.79 5.33 12.87
CA GLN A 86 10.86 6.29 12.57
C GLN A 86 10.37 7.73 12.46
N GLY A 87 9.13 7.91 11.97
CA GLY A 87 8.55 9.21 11.62
C GLY A 87 8.67 10.29 12.72
N PRO A 88 8.33 9.99 13.99
CA PRO A 88 8.28 11.01 15.05
C PRO A 88 9.62 11.66 15.40
N TYR A 89 10.74 10.93 15.28
CA TYR A 89 12.05 11.37 15.78
C TYR A 89 13.13 11.57 14.72
N VAL A 90 12.85 11.28 13.44
CA VAL A 90 13.87 11.42 12.39
C VAL A 90 14.40 12.85 12.25
N TYR A 91 13.55 13.87 12.43
CA TYR A 91 13.98 15.27 12.40
C TYR A 91 14.80 15.62 13.64
N ALA A 92 14.30 15.27 14.83
CA ALA A 92 14.97 15.53 16.10
C ALA A 92 16.35 14.86 16.17
N LEU A 93 16.50 13.67 15.59
CA LEU A 93 17.77 12.98 15.46
C LEU A 93 18.77 13.80 14.63
N TYR A 94 18.38 14.32 13.47
CA TYR A 94 19.30 15.10 12.64
C TYR A 94 19.70 16.42 13.29
N GLU A 95 18.75 17.08 13.97
CA GLU A 95 19.02 18.28 14.75
C GLU A 95 19.97 18.00 15.92
N SER A 96 19.85 16.84 16.58
CA SER A 96 20.79 16.41 17.64
C SER A 96 22.22 16.17 17.13
N TYR A 97 22.39 15.92 15.83
CA TYR A 97 23.70 15.83 15.18
C TYR A 97 24.25 17.18 14.71
N GLY A 98 23.50 18.27 14.92
CA GLY A 98 23.90 19.62 14.53
C GLY A 98 23.70 19.94 13.05
N PHE A 99 22.88 19.16 12.32
CA PHE A 99 22.55 19.49 10.93
C PHE A 99 21.58 20.65 10.84
N ASP A 100 21.85 21.55 9.90
CA ASP A 100 20.98 22.69 9.65
C ASP A 100 19.68 22.29 8.92
N ARG A 101 18.76 23.24 8.80
CA ARG A 101 17.46 23.01 8.14
C ARG A 101 17.59 22.66 6.67
N HIS A 102 18.61 23.19 5.97
CA HIS A 102 18.83 22.94 4.55
C HIS A 102 19.35 21.52 4.30
N GLN A 103 20.31 21.07 5.11
CA GLN A 103 20.82 19.70 5.14
C GLN A 103 19.70 18.71 5.46
N ASN A 104 18.85 19.02 6.44
CA ASN A 104 17.68 18.22 6.78
C ASN A 104 16.71 18.11 5.59
N ALA A 105 16.39 19.23 4.94
CA ALA A 105 15.56 19.24 3.74
C ALA A 105 16.17 18.36 2.64
N GLY A 106 17.49 18.46 2.41
CA GLY A 106 18.21 17.60 1.45
C GLY A 106 18.07 16.11 1.76
N LEU A 107 18.15 15.71 3.04
CA LEU A 107 17.92 14.32 3.46
C LEU A 107 16.49 13.84 3.16
N PHE A 108 15.47 14.67 3.38
CA PHE A 108 14.08 14.33 3.03
C PHE A 108 13.88 14.24 1.51
N VAL A 109 14.39 15.22 0.77
CA VAL A 109 14.32 15.25 -0.70
C VAL A 109 14.96 14.00 -1.29
N CYS A 110 16.15 13.60 -0.81
CA CYS A 110 16.80 12.37 -1.29
C CYS A 110 15.94 11.12 -1.02
N GLY A 111 15.32 11.00 0.16
CA GLY A 111 14.45 9.88 0.49
C GLY A 111 13.24 9.79 -0.45
N PHE A 112 12.55 10.90 -0.69
CA PHE A 112 11.40 10.92 -1.59
C PHE A 112 11.81 10.74 -3.07
N ALA A 113 12.88 11.40 -3.50
CA ALA A 113 13.39 11.29 -4.87
C ALA A 113 13.86 9.87 -5.19
N SER A 114 14.55 9.20 -4.26
CA SER A 114 14.98 7.81 -4.45
C SER A 114 13.79 6.85 -4.53
N SER A 115 12.76 7.01 -3.70
CA SER A 115 11.51 6.24 -3.80
C SER A 115 10.83 6.43 -5.16
N MET A 116 10.74 7.67 -5.64
CA MET A 116 10.12 7.99 -6.92
C MET A 116 10.91 7.43 -8.11
N LEU A 117 12.23 7.61 -8.12
CA LEU A 117 13.07 7.25 -9.27
C LEU A 117 13.37 5.75 -9.31
N LEU A 118 13.81 5.18 -8.18
CA LEU A 118 14.26 3.78 -8.13
C LEU A 118 13.10 2.81 -7.89
N GLY A 119 12.00 3.29 -7.31
CA GLY A 119 10.82 2.48 -7.01
C GLY A 119 10.21 1.78 -8.22
N THR A 120 10.05 2.49 -9.34
CA THR A 120 9.48 1.92 -10.58
C THR A 120 10.37 0.82 -11.16
N PHE A 121 11.69 1.02 -11.15
CA PHE A 121 12.64 0.01 -11.64
C PHE A 121 12.69 -1.21 -10.73
N ILE A 122 12.76 -1.01 -9.42
CA ILE A 122 12.86 -2.12 -8.45
C ILE A 122 11.56 -2.91 -8.39
N GLY A 123 10.40 -2.25 -8.45
CA GLY A 123 9.10 -2.92 -8.49
C GLY A 123 8.93 -3.79 -9.73
N SER A 124 9.31 -3.29 -10.91
CA SER A 124 9.26 -4.09 -12.15
C SER A 124 10.29 -5.24 -12.16
N LEU A 125 11.43 -5.07 -11.48
CA LEU A 125 12.40 -6.15 -11.30
C LEU A 125 11.89 -7.23 -10.34
N ALA A 126 11.12 -6.85 -9.31
CA ALA A 126 10.50 -7.79 -8.38
C ALA A 126 9.59 -8.80 -9.08
N ASP A 127 8.86 -8.35 -10.12
CA ASP A 127 8.01 -9.22 -10.92
C ASP A 127 8.80 -10.31 -11.67
N ARG A 128 10.04 -10.04 -12.07
CA ARG A 128 10.89 -11.00 -12.80
C ARG A 128 11.74 -11.88 -11.88
N CYS A 129 12.25 -11.30 -10.80
CA CYS A 129 13.22 -11.94 -9.92
C CYS A 129 12.61 -12.60 -8.68
N GLY A 130 11.31 -12.38 -8.43
CA GLY A 130 10.55 -12.98 -7.35
C GLY A 130 10.14 -11.95 -6.30
N ARG A 131 8.84 -11.86 -6.01
CA ARG A 131 8.30 -10.84 -5.11
C ARG A 131 8.62 -11.12 -3.64
N LYS A 132 8.70 -12.39 -3.22
CA LYS A 132 9.10 -12.74 -1.83
C LYS A 132 10.52 -12.28 -1.56
N ARG A 133 11.45 -12.56 -2.48
CA ARG A 133 12.84 -12.07 -2.39
C ARG A 133 12.92 -10.56 -2.28
N PHE A 134 12.10 -9.84 -3.03
CA PHE A 134 12.08 -8.37 -2.99
C PHE A 134 11.44 -7.81 -1.71
N CYS A 135 10.46 -8.50 -1.13
CA CYS A 135 9.98 -8.18 0.22
C CYS A 135 11.05 -8.44 1.31
N LEU A 136 11.91 -9.44 1.14
CA LEU A 136 13.08 -9.64 2.02
C LEU A 136 14.18 -8.59 1.77
N LEU A 137 14.37 -8.18 0.51
CA LEU A 137 15.25 -7.07 0.15
C LEU A 137 14.79 -5.78 0.81
N TYR A 138 13.47 -5.52 0.85
CA TYR A 138 12.89 -4.43 1.64
C TYR A 138 13.38 -4.46 3.08
N CYS A 139 13.26 -5.60 3.77
CA CYS A 139 13.71 -5.73 5.15
C CYS A 139 15.21 -5.42 5.28
N GLY A 140 16.05 -5.96 4.39
CA GLY A 140 17.50 -5.72 4.42
C GLY A 140 17.87 -4.26 4.17
N LEU A 141 17.30 -3.63 3.13
CA LEU A 141 17.52 -2.22 2.80
C LEU A 141 17.08 -1.31 3.94
N TYR A 142 15.94 -1.61 4.57
CA TYR A 142 15.40 -0.77 5.63
C TYR A 142 16.13 -0.93 6.96
N VAL A 143 16.57 -2.16 7.29
CA VAL A 143 17.51 -2.37 8.41
C VAL A 143 18.79 -1.57 8.19
N LEU A 144 19.37 -1.62 6.98
CA LEU A 144 20.58 -0.85 6.69
C LEU A 144 20.33 0.67 6.79
N SER A 145 19.18 1.15 6.31
CA SER A 145 18.75 2.54 6.49
C SER A 145 18.68 2.93 7.97
N CYS A 146 18.07 2.10 8.83
CA CYS A 146 18.03 2.34 10.27
C CYS A 146 19.42 2.36 10.88
N LEU A 147 20.30 1.43 10.50
CA LEU A 147 21.67 1.36 11.03
C LEU A 147 22.49 2.62 10.73
N THR A 148 22.24 3.28 9.58
CA THR A 148 22.91 4.56 9.28
C THR A 148 22.62 5.66 10.30
N LYS A 149 21.48 5.58 11.02
CA LYS A 149 21.06 6.61 11.98
C LYS A 149 21.93 6.71 13.21
N HIS A 150 22.67 5.66 13.53
CA HIS A 150 23.64 5.69 14.63
C HIS A 150 24.91 6.47 14.29
N VAL A 151 25.16 6.75 13.00
CA VAL A 151 26.38 7.42 12.55
C VAL A 151 26.09 8.90 12.27
N PRO A 152 26.69 9.85 13.02
CA PRO A 152 26.47 11.28 12.86
C PRO A 152 27.26 11.83 11.66
N SER A 153 27.07 11.26 10.47
CA SER A 153 27.80 11.63 9.24
C SER A 153 26.81 11.88 8.10
N TYR A 154 26.85 13.08 7.52
CA TYR A 154 25.89 13.49 6.49
C TYR A 154 25.86 12.57 5.27
N PRO A 155 27.01 12.15 4.66
CA PRO A 155 27.01 11.20 3.55
C PRO A 155 26.42 9.83 3.91
N VAL A 156 26.66 9.35 5.14
CA VAL A 156 26.14 8.06 5.61
C VAL A 156 24.61 8.14 5.78
N LEU A 157 24.11 9.24 6.31
CA LEU A 157 22.67 9.49 6.43
C LEU A 157 22.00 9.68 5.07
N MET A 158 22.72 10.27 4.10
CA MET A 158 22.26 10.41 2.72
C MET A 158 22.10 9.03 2.05
N LEU A 159 23.09 8.15 2.22
CA LEU A 159 22.97 6.76 1.78
C LEU A 159 21.80 6.06 2.47
N GLY A 160 21.66 6.23 3.78
CA GLY A 160 20.52 5.72 4.53
C GLY A 160 19.17 6.19 3.98
N ARG A 161 19.06 7.47 3.60
CA ARG A 161 17.86 8.03 2.98
C ARG A 161 17.56 7.44 1.61
N LEU A 162 18.58 7.22 0.79
CA LEU A 162 18.43 6.55 -0.50
C LEU A 162 17.92 5.11 -0.33
N LEU A 163 18.52 4.35 0.58
CA LEU A 163 18.12 2.97 0.88
C LEU A 163 16.71 2.93 1.49
N GLY A 164 16.40 3.86 2.38
CA GLY A 164 15.09 4.01 2.99
C GLY A 164 14.00 4.32 1.96
N GLY A 165 14.26 5.22 1.01
CA GLY A 165 13.33 5.52 -0.08
C GLY A 165 13.06 4.32 -0.98
N MET A 166 14.10 3.55 -1.35
CA MET A 166 13.93 2.29 -2.08
C MET A 166 13.08 1.29 -1.31
N ALA A 167 13.31 1.15 0.00
CA ALA A 167 12.55 0.27 0.87
C ALA A 167 11.08 0.69 0.96
N THR A 168 10.78 1.97 1.21
CA THR A 168 9.39 2.45 1.28
C THR A 168 8.64 2.20 -0.03
N SER A 169 9.29 2.34 -1.18
CA SER A 169 8.66 2.00 -2.46
C SER A 169 8.30 0.52 -2.57
N LEU A 170 9.20 -0.38 -2.16
CA LEU A 170 8.95 -1.82 -2.13
C LEU A 170 7.77 -2.19 -1.22
N LEU A 171 7.65 -1.54 -0.06
CA LEU A 171 6.59 -1.78 0.91
C LEU A 171 5.20 -1.53 0.32
N PHE A 172 5.00 -0.43 -0.40
CA PHE A 172 3.70 -0.06 -0.97
C PHE A 172 3.43 -0.63 -2.37
N SER A 173 4.33 -1.43 -2.92
CA SER A 173 4.18 -2.01 -4.26
C SER A 173 4.28 -3.53 -4.24
N VAL A 174 5.42 -4.08 -3.85
CA VAL A 174 5.72 -5.51 -3.97
C VAL A 174 4.90 -6.34 -2.98
N PHE A 175 4.60 -5.81 -1.79
CA PHE A 175 3.73 -6.50 -0.82
C PHE A 175 2.32 -6.68 -1.36
N ASP A 176 1.72 -5.62 -1.90
CA ASP A 176 0.39 -5.66 -2.49
C ASP A 176 0.38 -6.59 -3.72
N ALA A 177 1.41 -6.48 -4.58
CA ALA A 177 1.55 -7.34 -5.75
C ALA A 177 1.68 -8.83 -5.37
N TRP A 178 2.45 -9.15 -4.33
CA TRP A 178 2.57 -10.52 -3.83
C TRP A 178 1.21 -11.06 -3.39
N PHE A 179 0.45 -10.28 -2.63
CA PHE A 179 -0.87 -10.68 -2.13
C PHE A 179 -1.89 -10.87 -3.26
N ILE A 180 -1.94 -9.95 -4.22
CA ILE A 180 -2.84 -10.03 -5.38
C ILE A 180 -2.59 -11.32 -6.17
N CYS A 181 -1.32 -11.66 -6.40
CA CYS A 181 -0.97 -12.88 -7.15
C CYS A 181 -1.27 -14.16 -6.36
N GLU A 182 -0.96 -14.20 -5.07
CA GLU A 182 -1.28 -15.35 -4.23
C GLU A 182 -2.81 -15.57 -4.18
N ALA A 183 -3.58 -14.49 -3.97
CA ALA A 183 -5.04 -14.54 -3.96
C ALA A 183 -5.62 -14.98 -5.32
N ALA A 184 -5.04 -14.56 -6.44
CA ALA A 184 -5.46 -15.04 -7.76
C ALA A 184 -5.15 -16.53 -7.95
N THR A 185 -3.95 -16.97 -7.55
CA THR A 185 -3.48 -18.35 -7.72
C THR A 185 -4.26 -19.34 -6.84
N THR A 186 -4.76 -18.90 -5.69
CA THR A 186 -5.57 -19.72 -4.77
C THR A 186 -7.08 -19.61 -5.02
N ASN A 187 -7.52 -18.95 -6.11
CA ASN A 187 -8.93 -18.66 -6.41
C ASN A 187 -9.65 -17.89 -5.28
N GLN A 188 -8.96 -16.92 -4.70
CA GLN A 188 -9.40 -16.09 -3.57
C GLN A 188 -9.34 -14.59 -3.89
N ALA A 189 -9.45 -14.21 -5.17
CA ALA A 189 -9.42 -12.82 -5.62
C ALA A 189 -10.51 -11.96 -4.94
N ASP A 190 -11.63 -12.55 -4.54
CA ASP A 190 -12.72 -11.88 -3.80
C ASP A 190 -12.27 -11.32 -2.45
N LEU A 191 -11.17 -11.83 -1.88
CA LEU A 191 -10.60 -11.34 -0.63
C LEU A 191 -9.81 -10.03 -0.80
N ILE A 192 -9.43 -9.66 -2.02
CA ILE A 192 -8.54 -8.50 -2.27
C ILE A 192 -9.16 -7.19 -1.76
N PRO A 193 -10.40 -6.81 -2.15
CA PRO A 193 -10.97 -5.53 -1.73
C PRO A 193 -11.16 -5.44 -0.21
N SER A 194 -11.61 -6.54 0.41
CA SER A 194 -11.81 -6.58 1.87
C SER A 194 -10.49 -6.49 2.64
N THR A 195 -9.43 -7.16 2.16
CA THR A 195 -8.11 -7.14 2.81
C THR A 195 -7.48 -5.76 2.74
N PHE A 196 -7.48 -5.10 1.58
CA PHE A 196 -6.94 -3.75 1.45
C PHE A 196 -7.79 -2.72 2.22
N GLY A 197 -9.10 -2.91 2.29
CA GLY A 197 -9.96 -2.10 3.17
C GLY A 197 -9.54 -2.20 4.64
N ILE A 198 -9.27 -3.41 5.13
CA ILE A 198 -8.77 -3.65 6.49
C ILE A 198 -7.36 -3.05 6.69
N ALA A 199 -6.47 -3.27 5.72
CA ALA A 199 -5.10 -2.74 5.75
C ALA A 199 -5.08 -1.22 5.92
N VAL A 200 -5.85 -0.50 5.10
CA VAL A 200 -5.95 0.97 5.17
C VAL A 200 -6.60 1.42 6.47
N ALA A 201 -7.70 0.79 6.90
CA ALA A 201 -8.43 1.17 8.11
C ALA A 201 -7.55 1.10 9.36
N LEU A 202 -6.72 0.07 9.45
CA LEU A 202 -5.89 -0.19 10.62
C LEU A 202 -4.51 0.43 10.54
N ASN A 203 -4.05 0.85 9.36
CA ASN A 203 -2.79 1.55 9.21
C ASN A 203 -2.71 2.79 10.12
N SER A 204 -3.82 3.54 10.25
CA SER A 204 -3.91 4.67 11.17
C SER A 204 -3.72 4.27 12.63
N ILE A 205 -4.25 3.10 13.02
CA ILE A 205 -4.07 2.55 14.37
C ILE A 205 -2.60 2.15 14.57
N THR A 206 -2.01 1.48 13.59
CA THR A 206 -0.58 1.13 13.60
C THR A 206 0.30 2.38 13.77
N ALA A 207 -0.02 3.47 13.08
CA ALA A 207 0.72 4.73 13.20
C ALA A 207 0.63 5.33 14.61
N ILE A 208 -0.55 5.32 15.24
CA ILE A 208 -0.73 5.79 16.62
C ILE A 208 0.08 4.93 17.59
N VAL A 209 -0.01 3.61 17.47
CA VAL A 209 0.75 2.67 18.32
C VAL A 209 2.25 2.88 18.14
N ALA A 210 2.72 3.02 16.90
CA ALA A 210 4.11 3.31 16.58
C ALA A 210 4.60 4.60 17.24
N GLY A 211 3.79 5.67 17.19
CA GLY A 211 4.12 6.94 17.83
C GLY A 211 4.29 6.82 19.34
N VAL A 212 3.39 6.08 20.02
CA VAL A 212 3.48 5.83 21.46
C VAL A 212 4.71 4.98 21.79
N LEU A 213 4.98 3.92 21.02
CA LEU A 213 6.15 3.06 21.22
C LEU A 213 7.46 3.83 20.98
N ALA A 214 7.51 4.67 19.95
CA ALA A 214 8.65 5.54 19.68
C ALA A 214 8.90 6.48 20.86
N GLN A 215 7.86 7.18 21.34
CA GLN A 215 7.97 8.08 22.49
C GLN A 215 8.40 7.36 23.77
N ALA A 216 7.85 6.17 24.02
CA ALA A 216 8.27 5.33 25.15
C ALA A 216 9.76 4.97 25.02
N SER A 217 10.21 4.54 23.85
CA SER A 217 11.60 4.12 23.61
C SER A 217 12.63 5.23 23.80
N VAL A 218 12.31 6.46 23.38
CA VAL A 218 13.18 7.63 23.56
C VAL A 218 13.28 8.02 25.05
N SER A 219 12.21 7.80 25.82
CA SER A 219 12.16 8.18 27.24
C SER A 219 12.95 7.25 28.18
N ILE A 220 13.41 6.09 27.70
CA ILE A 220 14.13 5.10 28.53
C ILE A 220 15.52 5.61 28.93
N ALA A 221 16.26 6.15 27.98
CA ALA A 221 17.63 6.60 28.19
C ALA A 221 17.95 7.78 27.27
N PRO A 222 18.70 8.79 27.78
CA PRO A 222 19.17 9.88 26.94
C PRO A 222 20.14 9.35 25.88
N MET A 223 20.31 10.14 24.82
CA MET A 223 21.23 9.80 23.74
C MET A 223 22.67 9.78 24.25
N GLN A 224 23.40 8.68 23.95
CA GLN A 224 24.77 8.47 24.41
C GLN A 224 25.67 8.09 23.23
N ALA A 225 26.87 8.67 23.19
CA ALA A 225 27.91 8.26 22.26
C ALA A 225 28.56 6.98 22.79
N TRP A 226 28.33 5.85 22.11
CA TRP A 226 29.01 4.59 22.43
C TRP A 226 30.46 4.63 21.92
N THR A 227 30.66 5.21 20.73
CA THR A 227 31.98 5.57 20.19
C THR A 227 31.92 6.97 19.57
N PRO A 228 33.06 7.61 19.25
CA PRO A 228 33.06 8.94 18.62
C PRO A 228 32.26 9.03 17.32
N PHE A 229 31.99 7.90 16.67
CA PHE A 229 31.29 7.80 15.39
C PHE A 229 29.97 7.02 15.48
N PHE A 230 29.56 6.57 16.66
CA PHE A 230 28.38 5.72 16.83
C PHE A 230 27.60 6.08 18.09
N ASN A 231 26.37 6.55 17.89
CA ASN A 231 25.44 6.95 18.94
C ASN A 231 24.36 5.89 19.15
N VAL A 232 23.95 5.73 20.40
CA VAL A 232 22.91 4.79 20.82
C VAL A 232 21.95 5.49 21.79
N ALA A 233 20.78 4.87 22.00
CA ALA A 233 19.72 5.41 22.86
C ALA A 233 19.18 6.79 22.41
N GLY A 234 18.30 7.38 23.22
CA GLY A 234 17.61 8.62 22.90
C GLY A 234 16.87 8.53 21.55
N TYR A 235 17.15 9.46 20.64
CA TYR A 235 16.48 9.53 19.34
C TYR A 235 16.84 8.38 18.38
N CYS A 236 17.83 7.55 18.71
CA CYS A 236 18.13 6.33 17.94
C CYS A 236 17.19 5.17 18.30
N SER A 237 16.62 5.13 19.51
CA SER A 237 15.82 4.01 20.02
C SER A 237 14.62 3.60 19.14
N PRO A 238 13.86 4.53 18.51
CA PRO A 238 12.78 4.15 17.61
C PRO A 238 13.27 3.42 16.36
N PHE A 239 14.48 3.71 15.89
CA PHE A 239 15.11 3.02 14.76
C PHE A 239 15.55 1.61 15.15
N ASP A 240 16.03 1.42 16.38
CA ASP A 240 16.33 0.09 16.93
C ASP A 240 15.06 -0.77 17.04
N LEU A 241 13.95 -0.20 17.53
CA LEU A 241 12.66 -0.89 17.53
C LEU A 241 12.17 -1.21 16.12
N SER A 242 12.41 -0.31 15.17
CA SER A 242 12.10 -0.55 13.75
C SER A 242 12.89 -1.74 13.21
N ILE A 243 14.19 -1.86 13.55
CA ILE A 243 15.02 -3.02 13.19
C ILE A 243 14.43 -4.31 13.75
N ILE A 244 14.03 -4.33 15.02
CA ILE A 244 13.40 -5.52 15.64
C ILE A 244 12.12 -5.90 14.88
N SER A 245 11.27 -4.92 14.58
CA SER A 245 10.04 -5.13 13.81
C SER A 245 10.34 -5.66 12.40
N LEU A 246 11.39 -5.15 11.73
CA LEU A 246 11.82 -5.61 10.40
C LEU A 246 12.35 -7.04 10.41
N LEU A 247 13.08 -7.43 11.46
CA LEU A 247 13.54 -8.82 11.61
C LEU A 247 12.35 -9.76 11.81
N LEU A 248 11.34 -9.36 12.59
CA LEU A 248 10.09 -10.11 12.73
C LEU A 248 9.33 -10.20 11.41
N THR A 249 9.26 -9.10 10.64
CA THR A 249 8.70 -9.08 9.28
C THR A 249 9.43 -10.05 8.37
N ALA A 250 10.77 -10.05 8.37
CA ALA A 250 11.58 -10.94 7.56
C ALA A 250 11.36 -12.42 7.92
N ILE A 251 11.30 -12.74 9.22
CA ILE A 251 10.97 -14.09 9.71
C ILE A 251 9.56 -14.48 9.25
N GLY A 252 8.60 -13.57 9.37
CA GLY A 252 7.22 -13.74 8.90
C GLY A 252 7.17 -14.05 7.40
N ILE A 253 7.82 -13.24 6.56
CA ILE A 253 7.90 -13.47 5.11
C ILE A 253 8.61 -14.80 4.81
N GLN A 254 9.72 -15.10 5.48
CA GLN A 254 10.51 -16.29 5.17
C GLN A 254 9.72 -17.58 5.45
N THR A 255 9.04 -17.64 6.59
CA THR A 255 8.28 -18.80 7.06
C THR A 255 6.89 -18.89 6.42
N THR A 256 6.28 -17.74 6.12
CA THR A 256 4.89 -17.67 5.68
C THR A 256 4.71 -17.18 4.25
N TRP A 257 5.70 -16.83 3.46
CA TRP A 257 5.43 -16.42 2.07
C TRP A 257 6.05 -17.45 1.11
N ARG A 258 5.33 -17.76 0.03
CA ARG A 258 5.85 -18.54 -1.10
C ARG A 258 6.40 -17.57 -2.14
N GLU A 259 7.39 -18.03 -2.90
CA GLU A 259 7.90 -17.23 -4.02
C GLU A 259 6.83 -17.18 -5.11
N ASN A 260 6.51 -15.98 -5.59
CA ASN A 260 5.65 -15.77 -6.74
C ASN A 260 6.27 -14.72 -7.66
N PHE A 261 5.90 -14.79 -8.94
CA PHE A 261 6.46 -13.99 -10.01
C PHE A 261 5.33 -13.29 -10.75
N GLY A 262 5.61 -12.14 -11.37
CA GLY A 262 4.70 -11.53 -12.32
C GLY A 262 4.57 -12.43 -13.54
N ALA A 263 3.34 -12.60 -14.04
CA ALA A 263 3.13 -13.32 -15.29
C ALA A 263 3.93 -12.61 -16.39
N ALA A 264 4.82 -13.34 -17.07
CA ALA A 264 5.45 -12.84 -18.28
C ALA A 264 4.33 -12.68 -19.33
N SER A 265 3.87 -11.44 -19.54
CA SER A 265 3.13 -11.12 -20.75
C SER A 265 4.04 -11.42 -21.94
N GLY A 266 3.75 -12.52 -22.64
CA GLY A 266 4.40 -12.89 -23.90
C GLY A 266 5.39 -14.04 -23.82
N THR A 267 4.95 -15.25 -23.49
CA THR A 267 5.50 -16.42 -24.19
C THR A 267 4.93 -16.39 -25.61
N THR A 268 5.62 -15.72 -26.52
CA THR A 268 5.51 -16.04 -27.94
C THR A 268 5.97 -17.48 -28.08
N GLU A 269 5.03 -18.42 -28.06
CA GLU A 269 5.28 -19.75 -28.61
C GLU A 269 5.63 -19.52 -30.09
N LYS A 270 6.92 -19.61 -30.42
CA LYS A 270 7.35 -19.88 -31.79
C LYS A 270 6.80 -21.25 -32.16
N SER A 271 5.60 -21.26 -32.72
CA SER A 271 5.10 -22.40 -33.48
C SER A 271 5.72 -22.30 -34.87
N GLU A 272 6.91 -22.87 -35.04
CA GLU A 272 7.33 -23.34 -36.35
C GLU A 272 6.39 -24.50 -36.70
N GLY A 273 5.43 -24.23 -37.57
CA GLY A 273 4.57 -25.26 -38.12
C GLY A 273 5.40 -26.24 -38.94
N VAL A 274 5.09 -27.52 -38.85
CA VAL A 274 4.46 -28.31 -39.91
C VAL A 274 4.17 -29.71 -39.38
N GLY A 275 2.92 -30.15 -39.49
CA GLY A 275 2.62 -31.57 -39.66
C GLY A 275 1.56 -32.17 -38.72
N GLY A 276 0.28 -31.90 -39.02
CA GLY A 276 -0.77 -32.93 -38.96
C GLY A 276 -1.51 -33.15 -37.64
N GLY A 277 -2.79 -32.71 -37.63
CA GLY A 277 -3.89 -33.47 -37.03
C GLY A 277 -4.30 -33.10 -35.60
N GLY A 278 -5.43 -32.40 -35.48
CA GLY A 278 -6.24 -32.32 -34.25
C GLY A 278 -6.01 -31.07 -33.42
N THR A 279 -6.66 -29.97 -33.79
CA THR A 279 -6.65 -28.73 -33.01
C THR A 279 -7.45 -28.92 -31.72
N GLN A 280 -6.77 -29.25 -30.62
CA GLN A 280 -7.32 -29.07 -29.28
C GLN A 280 -7.30 -27.57 -28.96
N LEU A 281 -8.45 -26.92 -29.09
CA LEU A 281 -8.64 -25.52 -28.69
C LEU A 281 -8.47 -25.41 -27.17
N SER A 282 -7.32 -24.90 -26.74
CA SER A 282 -7.07 -24.49 -25.37
C SER A 282 -7.94 -23.27 -25.04
N LEU A 283 -9.06 -23.51 -24.34
CA LEU A 283 -9.97 -22.47 -23.84
C LEU A 283 -9.25 -21.60 -22.79
N ARG A 284 -8.66 -20.48 -23.22
CA ARG A 284 -8.17 -19.44 -22.33
C ARG A 284 -9.32 -18.52 -21.91
N SER A 285 -9.47 -18.35 -20.60
CA SER A 285 -10.32 -17.37 -19.88
C SER A 285 -11.80 -17.29 -20.31
N LEU A 286 -12.61 -18.21 -19.80
CA LEU A 286 -14.08 -18.08 -19.78
C LEU A 286 -14.49 -17.10 -18.67
N GLN A 287 -14.83 -15.86 -19.01
CA GLN A 287 -15.67 -15.02 -18.16
C GLN A 287 -17.13 -15.17 -18.60
N GLN A 288 -17.87 -16.03 -17.89
CA GLN A 288 -19.29 -16.26 -18.14
C GLN A 288 -20.11 -15.23 -17.38
N TRP A 289 -20.93 -14.44 -18.09
CA TRP A 289 -21.84 -13.48 -17.48
C TRP A 289 -23.28 -13.87 -17.81
N SER A 290 -24.11 -14.10 -16.79
CA SER A 290 -25.53 -14.47 -16.95
C SER A 290 -26.40 -13.30 -16.52
N ARG A 291 -27.10 -12.67 -17.46
CA ARG A 291 -28.20 -11.73 -17.18
C ARG A 291 -29.50 -12.34 -17.69
N GLY A 292 -30.52 -12.35 -16.82
CA GLY A 292 -31.94 -12.72 -17.00
C GLY A 292 -32.40 -13.31 -18.35
N ASP A 293 -32.96 -14.52 -18.27
CA ASP A 293 -33.85 -15.24 -19.21
C ASP A 293 -33.48 -15.33 -20.70
N GLY A 294 -32.24 -15.04 -21.07
CA GLY A 294 -31.63 -15.46 -22.34
C GLY A 294 -30.12 -15.65 -22.17
N GLN A 295 -29.61 -16.88 -22.38
CA GLN A 295 -28.17 -17.14 -22.30
C GLN A 295 -27.51 -16.77 -23.63
N ILE A 296 -26.92 -15.57 -23.69
CA ILE A 296 -26.00 -15.19 -24.75
C ILE A 296 -24.59 -15.25 -24.17
N ILE A 297 -23.70 -16.03 -24.80
CA ILE A 297 -22.32 -16.19 -24.36
C ILE A 297 -21.41 -15.35 -25.26
N GLN A 298 -20.64 -14.47 -24.64
CA GLN A 298 -19.70 -13.59 -25.32
C GLN A 298 -18.30 -14.21 -25.31
N TYR A 299 -17.70 -14.33 -26.49
CA TYR A 299 -16.35 -14.84 -26.70
C TYR A 299 -15.47 -13.73 -27.29
N TYR A 300 -14.22 -13.67 -26.85
CA TYR A 300 -13.19 -12.86 -27.49
C TYR A 300 -12.18 -13.80 -28.16
N ILE A 301 -12.06 -13.67 -29.48
CA ILE A 301 -11.01 -14.34 -30.27
C ILE A 301 -10.28 -13.23 -31.00
N ASP A 302 -8.98 -13.08 -30.74
CA ASP A 302 -8.09 -12.12 -31.43
C ASP A 302 -8.73 -10.73 -31.61
N ASP A 303 -9.10 -10.09 -30.50
CA ASP A 303 -9.75 -8.77 -30.42
C ASP A 303 -11.12 -8.63 -31.11
N THR A 304 -11.68 -9.72 -31.64
CA THR A 304 -13.03 -9.75 -32.22
C THR A 304 -14.02 -10.34 -31.22
N MET A 305 -15.04 -9.56 -30.88
CA MET A 305 -16.14 -9.99 -30.02
C MET A 305 -17.14 -10.83 -30.83
N ILE A 306 -17.33 -12.08 -30.42
CA ILE A 306 -18.28 -13.02 -31.02
C ILE A 306 -19.38 -13.31 -29.99
N LEU A 307 -20.64 -13.10 -30.37
CA LEU A 307 -21.79 -13.44 -29.53
C LEU A 307 -22.41 -14.73 -30.04
N ILE A 308 -22.62 -15.69 -29.15
CA ILE A 308 -23.21 -16.99 -29.46
C ILE A 308 -24.51 -17.14 -28.65
N ASP A 309 -25.59 -17.43 -29.36
CA ASP A 309 -26.91 -17.71 -28.76
C ASP A 309 -27.02 -19.18 -28.27
N ARG A 310 -28.08 -19.52 -27.51
CA ARG A 310 -28.36 -20.86 -26.98
C ARG A 310 -28.33 -21.98 -28.03
N ASP A 311 -28.66 -21.66 -29.28
CA ASP A 311 -28.65 -22.61 -30.40
C ASP A 311 -27.28 -22.74 -31.10
N CYS A 312 -26.20 -22.25 -30.48
CA CYS A 312 -24.84 -22.25 -31.02
C CYS A 312 -24.68 -21.51 -32.36
N ARG A 313 -25.56 -20.55 -32.65
CA ARG A 313 -25.49 -19.71 -33.84
C ARG A 313 -24.62 -18.49 -33.57
N ILE A 314 -23.66 -18.25 -34.45
CA ILE A 314 -22.79 -17.07 -34.41
C ILE A 314 -23.62 -15.87 -34.86
N LEU A 315 -23.84 -14.92 -33.96
CA LEU A 315 -24.48 -13.65 -34.30
C LEU A 315 -23.49 -12.76 -35.07
N PRO A 316 -23.92 -12.08 -36.14
CA PRO A 316 -23.02 -11.28 -36.96
C PRO A 316 -22.35 -10.17 -36.15
N PRO A 317 -21.08 -9.82 -36.44
CA PRO A 317 -20.32 -8.86 -35.65
C PRO A 317 -20.95 -7.46 -35.74
N ILE A 318 -21.28 -6.88 -34.59
CA ILE A 318 -21.82 -5.53 -34.50
C ILE A 318 -20.67 -4.54 -34.74
N ILE A 319 -20.58 -4.01 -35.94
CA ILE A 319 -19.65 -2.90 -36.26
C ILE A 319 -20.12 -1.64 -35.49
N PRO A 320 -19.24 -0.87 -34.82
CA PRO A 320 -19.64 0.14 -33.82
C PRO A 320 -20.40 1.37 -34.34
N TYR A 321 -20.72 1.46 -35.63
CA TYR A 321 -21.20 2.71 -36.24
C TYR A 321 -22.71 2.84 -36.48
N HIS A 322 -23.55 1.86 -36.14
CA HIS A 322 -25.01 1.93 -36.39
C HIS A 322 -25.94 1.55 -35.22
N LEU A 323 -25.48 1.65 -33.97
CA LEU A 323 -26.31 1.39 -32.77
C LEU A 323 -27.69 2.09 -32.73
N PRO A 324 -27.88 3.33 -33.25
CA PRO A 324 -29.18 4.00 -33.18
C PRO A 324 -30.25 3.47 -34.16
N ILE A 325 -29.85 2.79 -35.25
CA ILE A 325 -30.78 2.38 -36.32
C ILE A 325 -31.42 1.03 -35.99
N ILE A 326 -30.69 0.13 -35.33
CA ILE A 326 -31.17 -1.23 -35.00
C ILE A 326 -32.17 -1.22 -33.83
N HIS A 327 -32.04 -0.28 -32.88
CA HIS A 327 -33.00 -0.12 -31.78
C HIS A 327 -34.42 0.23 -32.28
N ARG A 328 -34.55 0.88 -33.45
CA ARG A 328 -35.86 1.21 -34.04
C ARG A 328 -36.54 0.05 -34.75
N ILE A 329 -35.77 -0.93 -35.23
CA ILE A 329 -36.29 -2.09 -35.98
C ILE A 329 -36.76 -3.19 -35.01
N LEU A 330 -36.01 -3.43 -33.93
CA LEU A 330 -36.33 -4.47 -32.95
C LEU A 330 -37.53 -4.14 -32.05
N CYS A 331 -37.89 -2.86 -31.87
CA CYS A 331 -39.06 -2.49 -31.06
C CYS A 331 -40.41 -2.63 -31.79
N ASN A 332 -40.44 -2.82 -33.12
CA ASN A 332 -41.67 -2.66 -33.92
C ASN A 332 -42.13 -3.90 -34.70
N THR A 333 -41.57 -5.09 -34.46
CA THR A 333 -42.05 -6.33 -35.11
C THR A 333 -42.78 -7.22 -34.11
N PRO A 334 -44.09 -7.49 -34.28
CA PRO A 334 -44.83 -8.38 -33.40
C PRO A 334 -44.45 -9.85 -33.65
N MET A 335 -44.28 -10.59 -32.55
CA MET A 335 -43.95 -12.01 -32.49
C MET A 335 -45.00 -12.86 -33.22
N ILE A 336 -44.55 -13.74 -34.12
CA ILE A 336 -45.37 -14.83 -34.67
C ILE A 336 -44.97 -16.11 -33.94
N GLU A 337 -45.91 -16.70 -33.20
CA GLU A 337 -45.77 -18.02 -32.56
C GLU A 337 -45.73 -19.14 -33.61
N PRO A 338 -44.90 -20.18 -33.43
CA PRO A 338 -44.89 -21.32 -34.34
C PRO A 338 -45.92 -22.38 -33.95
N TYR A 339 -46.58 -22.96 -34.96
CA TYR A 339 -47.26 -24.26 -34.92
C TYR A 339 -46.24 -25.40 -35.00
#